data_AF-A0A7G1ISQ8-F1
#
_entry.id   AF-A0A7G1ISQ8-F1
#
_cell.length_a   1.000
_cell.length_b   1.000
_cell.length_c   1.000
_cell.angle_alpha   90.00
_cell.angle_beta   90.00
_cell.angle_gamma   90.00
#
_symmetry.space_group_name_H-M   'P 1'
#
loop_
_entity.id
_entity.type
_entity.pdbx_description
1 polymer ?
#
loop_
_entity_poly.entity_id
_entity_poly.type
_entity_poly.pdbx_seq_one_letter_code
_entity_poly.pdbx_strand_id
1 'polypeptide(L)' 'MSEIEGLGVYFAQAYSSYERGRNENFNGLLREFIPKGSSLKEQNHNLLEDYTKAINPQKSCLT' A
#
# COMPACT_ATOMS: atom_id res chain seq x y z
N MET A 1 20.13 7.44 12.57
CA MET A 1 19.31 6.95 11.45
C MET A 1 20.29 6.48 10.40
N SER A 2 20.39 5.17 10.17
CA SER A 2 21.32 4.59 9.19
C SER A 2 20.97 5.09 7.79
N GLU A 3 21.93 5.71 7.12
CA GLU A 3 21.80 6.12 5.72
C GLU A 3 21.70 4.84 4.86
N ILE A 4 20.59 4.68 4.16
CA ILE A 4 20.37 3.54 3.27
C ILE A 4 20.96 3.94 1.92
N GLU A 5 22.26 3.66 1.73
CA GLU A 5 22.95 3.96 0.49
C GLU A 5 22.32 3.18 -0.68
N GLY A 6 21.89 3.89 -1.73
CA GLY A 6 21.34 3.31 -2.97
C GLY A 6 19.81 3.32 -3.12
N LEU A 7 19.04 3.86 -2.17
CA LEU A 7 17.59 4.00 -2.31
C LEU A 7 17.19 5.37 -2.89
N GLY A 8 16.69 5.38 -4.12
CA GLY A 8 16.08 6.58 -4.72
C GLY A 8 14.74 6.91 -4.06
N VAL A 9 14.68 8.05 -3.37
CA VAL A 9 13.43 8.56 -2.78
C VAL A 9 12.83 9.58 -3.72
N TYR A 10 11.59 9.33 -4.17
CA TYR A 10 10.86 10.19 -5.10
C TYR A 10 9.56 10.68 -4.44
N PHE A 11 9.19 11.93 -4.72
CA PHE A 11 7.93 12.52 -4.25
C PHE A 11 7.02 12.83 -5.44
N ALA A 12 5.70 12.68 -5.22
CA ALA A 12 4.70 13.14 -6.17
C ALA A 12 4.72 14.67 -6.29
N GLN A 13 4.52 15.18 -7.49
CA GLN A 13 4.42 16.60 -7.79
C GLN A 13 3.13 17.20 -7.20
N ALA A 14 3.19 18.50 -6.89
CA ALA A 14 2.01 19.24 -6.46
C ALA A 14 0.91 19.17 -7.53
N TYR A 15 -0.34 19.00 -7.10
CA TYR A 15 -1.54 18.91 -7.97
C TYR A 15 -1.54 17.75 -8.99
N SER A 16 -0.60 16.81 -8.90
CA SER A 16 -0.53 15.62 -9.76
C SER A 16 -1.13 14.39 -9.08
N SER A 17 -2.44 14.42 -8.83
CA SER A 17 -3.17 13.32 -8.15
C SER A 17 -3.01 11.96 -8.86
N TYR A 18 -2.86 11.96 -10.17
CA TYR A 18 -2.67 10.76 -10.98
C TYR A 18 -1.39 9.97 -10.63
N GLU A 19 -0.33 10.63 -10.13
CA GLU A 19 0.90 9.96 -9.68
C GLU A 19 0.66 9.10 -8.42
N ARG A 20 -0.42 9.38 -7.69
CA ARG A 20 -0.79 8.69 -6.45
C ARG A 20 -1.91 7.69 -6.62
N GLY A 21 -2.55 7.63 -7.80
CA GLY A 21 -3.76 6.84 -8.02
C GLY A 21 -3.60 5.35 -7.66
N ARG A 22 -2.41 4.76 -7.90
CA ARG A 22 -2.13 3.37 -7.51
C ARG A 22 -2.13 3.17 -6.00
N ASN A 23 -1.59 4.12 -5.23
CA ASN A 23 -1.57 4.05 -3.77
C ASN A 23 -2.98 4.25 -3.19
N GLU A 24 -3.78 5.13 -3.80
CA GLU A 24 -5.17 5.34 -3.41
C GLU A 24 -6.02 4.09 -3.65
N ASN A 25 -5.88 3.46 -4.82
CA ASN A 25 -6.54 2.19 -5.11
C ASN A 25 -6.14 1.09 -4.12
N PHE A 26 -4.84 0.96 -3.84
CA PHE A 26 -4.34 -0.03 -2.88
C PHE A 26 -4.89 0.19 -1.45
N ASN A 27 -4.91 1.44 -1.00
CA ASN A 27 -5.49 1.80 0.30
C ASN A 27 -7.00 1.53 0.33
N GLY A 28 -7.71 1.69 -0.78
CA GLY A 28 -9.12 1.33 -0.92
C GLY A 28 -9.37 -0.17 -0.72
N LEU A 29 -8.61 -1.01 -1.43
CA LEU A 29 -8.69 -2.47 -1.32
C LEU A 29 -8.37 -2.95 0.10
N LEU A 30 -7.34 -2.39 0.73
CA LEU A 30 -7.01 -2.73 2.12
C LEU A 30 -8.15 -2.37 3.10
N ARG A 31 -8.91 -1.31 2.81
CA ARG A 31 -10.03 -0.84 3.64
C ARG A 31 -11.31 -1.67 3.47
N GLU A 32 -11.37 -2.55 2.48
CA GLU A 32 -12.42 -3.57 2.39
C GLU A 32 -12.23 -4.65 3.46
N PHE A 33 -10.97 -4.98 3.77
CA PHE A 33 -10.62 -5.97 4.80
C PHE A 33 -10.50 -5.39 6.21
N ILE A 34 -10.04 -4.13 6.33
CA ILE A 34 -9.75 -3.51 7.63
C ILE A 34 -10.61 -2.25 7.83
N PRO A 35 -11.59 -2.28 8.75
CA PRO A 35 -12.48 -1.15 8.97
C PRO A 35 -11.73 0.09 9.46
N LYS A 36 -12.32 1.26 9.22
CA LYS A 36 -11.77 2.54 9.72
C LYS A 36 -11.80 2.56 11.25
N GLY A 37 -10.73 3.08 11.85
CA GLY A 37 -10.57 3.13 13.30
C GLY A 37 -9.89 1.91 13.92
N SER A 38 -9.72 0.81 13.17
CA SER A 38 -8.95 -0.34 13.64
C SER A 38 -7.44 -0.09 13.53
N SER A 39 -6.72 -0.44 14.58
CA SER A 39 -5.25 -0.39 14.61
C SER A 39 -4.66 -1.53 13.76
N LEU A 40 -3.70 -1.19 12.90
CA LEU A 40 -2.92 -2.19 12.16
C LEU A 40 -1.92 -2.93 13.05
N LYS A 41 -1.56 -2.36 14.21
CA LYS A 41 -0.56 -2.92 15.13
C LYS A 41 -1.05 -4.22 15.79
N GLU A 42 -2.36 -4.34 15.98
CA GLU A 42 -3.00 -5.47 16.67
C GLU A 42 -3.51 -6.54 15.69
N GLN A 43 -3.28 -6.34 14.38
CA GLN A 43 -3.71 -7.30 13.37
C GLN A 43 -2.81 -8.53 13.38
N ASN A 44 -3.43 -9.69 13.18
CA ASN A 44 -2.70 -10.94 13.05
C ASN A 44 -1.86 -10.93 11.77
N HIS A 45 -0.58 -11.30 11.88
CA HIS A 45 0.34 -11.32 10.76
C HIS A 45 -0.13 -12.23 9.62
N ASN A 46 -0.66 -13.41 9.96
CA ASN A 46 -1.16 -14.37 8.97
C ASN A 46 -2.33 -13.78 8.16
N LEU A 47 -3.22 -13.06 8.85
CA LEU A 47 -4.37 -12.42 8.23
C LEU A 47 -3.94 -11.29 7.27
N LEU A 48 -2.91 -10.51 7.64
CA LEU A 48 -2.34 -9.49 6.78
C LEU A 48 -1.64 -10.09 5.55
N GLU A 49 -1.00 -11.25 5.70
CA GLU A 49 -0.41 -11.99 4.58
C GLU A 49 -1.48 -12.46 3.60
N ASP A 50 -2.60 -12.98 4.10
CA ASP A 50 -3.75 -13.39 3.27
C ASP A 50 -4.34 -12.20 2.51
N TYR A 51 -4.53 -11.04 3.18
CA TYR A 51 -4.96 -9.81 2.51
C TYR A 51 -3.97 -9.37 1.42
N THR A 52 -2.68 -9.46 1.71
CA THR A 52 -1.63 -9.10 0.75
C THR A 52 -1.66 -10.03 -0.48
N LYS A 53 -1.84 -11.33 -0.27
CA LYS A 53 -2.01 -12.33 -1.33
C LYS A 53 -3.29 -12.11 -2.13
N ALA A 54 -4.35 -11.59 -1.54
CA ALA A 54 -5.59 -11.26 -2.26
C ALA A 54 -5.46 -9.97 -3.10
N ILE A 55 -4.68 -8.99 -2.64
CA ILE A 55 -4.55 -7.67 -3.30
C ILE A 55 -3.47 -7.65 -4.38
N ASN A 56 -2.32 -8.29 -4.15
CA ASN A 56 -1.20 -8.27 -5.10
C ASN A 56 -1.47 -8.90 -6.49
N PRO A 57 -2.27 -9.97 -6.66
CA PRO A 57 -2.56 -10.51 -7.99
C PRO A 57 -3.56 -9.66 -8.78
N GLN A 58 -4.34 -8.79 -8.14
CA GLN A 58 -5.23 -7.83 -8.83
C GLN A 58 -4.44 -6.71 -9.55
N LYS A 59 -3.11 -6.71 -9.43
CA LYS A 59 -2.18 -5.80 -10.10
C LYS A 59 -1.99 -6.28 -11.56
N SER A 60 -2.97 -6.08 -12.45
CA SER A 60 -2.78 -6.42 -13.87
C SER A 60 -1.81 -5.48 -14.62
N CYS A 61 -1.25 -4.46 -13.97
CA CYS A 61 -0.35 -3.50 -14.59
C CYS A 61 1.08 -3.57 -14.04
N LEU A 62 1.66 -4.78 -14.08
CA LEU A 62 3.11 -5.03 -14.19
C LEU A 62 3.33 -6.29 -15.04
N THR A 63 3.08 -6.17 -16.33
CA THR A 63 3.86 -6.80 -17.40
C THR A 63 3.99 -5.76 -18.49
#